data_AF-A0A9D8PLV4-F1
#
_entry.id   AF-A0A9D8PLV4-F1
#
_cell.length_a   1.000
_cell.length_b   1.000
_cell.length_c   1.000
_cell.angle_alpha   90.00
_cell.angle_beta   90.00
_cell.angle_gamma   90.00
#
_symmetry.space_group_name_H-M   'P 1'
#
loop_
_entity.id
_entity.type
_entity.pdbx_description
1 polymer ?
#
loop_
_entity_poly.entity_id
_entity_poly.type
_entity_poly.pdbx_seq_one_letter_code
_entity_poly.pdbx_strand_id
1 'polypeptide(L)'
;RLGSLLLKRKLRLLDLRGEGAWRAGATAAICSSTLHSESQPWARYFYESDAHLDGLLYPNAHNAADAVALFERAEEALLAEHDLPLADPRLRPRLLAAAEALHLIAME
;
A
#
# COMPACT_ATOMS: atom_id res chain seq x y z
N ARG A 1 6.71 -9.63 9.15
CA ARG A 1 5.46 -10.04 9.82
C ARG A 1 4.36 -9.99 8.75
N LEU A 2 3.29 -10.78 8.88
CA LEU A 2 2.09 -10.65 8.04
C LEU A 2 1.00 -9.99 8.88
N GLY A 3 0.52 -8.84 8.42
CA GLY A 3 -0.52 -8.09 9.09
C GLY A 3 -1.77 -7.94 8.22
N SER A 4 -2.90 -7.73 8.85
CA SER A 4 -4.13 -7.27 8.20
C SER A 4 -4.79 -6.20 9.06
N LEU A 5 -5.41 -5.23 8.41
CA LEU A 5 -6.02 -4.07 9.04
C LEU A 5 -7.50 -4.02 8.68
N LEU A 6 -8.32 -3.69 9.67
CA LEU A 6 -9.70 -3.24 9.47
C LEU A 6 -9.74 -1.72 9.53
N LEU A 7 -10.68 -1.13 8.79
CA LEU A 7 -10.93 0.30 8.79
C LEU A 7 -12.17 0.62 9.63
N LYS A 8 -12.01 1.46 10.66
CA LYS A 8 -13.12 1.97 11.50
C LYS A 8 -13.92 3.07 10.81
N ARG A 9 -13.33 3.73 9.81
CA ARG A 9 -13.95 4.74 8.97
C ARG A 9 -13.37 4.70 7.56
N LYS A 10 -14.05 5.36 6.61
CA LYS A 10 -13.49 5.57 5.28
C LYS A 10 -12.23 6.45 5.36
N LEU A 11 -11.25 6.13 4.53
CA LEU A 11 -10.03 6.92 4.36
C LEU A 11 -10.17 7.88 3.17
N ARG A 12 -9.60 9.06 3.29
CA ARG A 12 -9.42 10.03 2.21
C ARG A 12 -8.02 9.91 1.66
N LEU A 13 -7.89 9.28 0.49
CA LEU A 13 -6.61 9.07 -0.17
C LEU A 13 -6.51 9.95 -1.41
N LEU A 14 -5.33 10.52 -1.67
CA LEU A 14 -5.02 11.10 -2.96
C LEU A 14 -4.81 9.95 -3.96
N ASP A 15 -5.70 9.84 -4.93
CA ASP A 15 -5.66 8.77 -5.94
C ASP A 15 -4.70 9.16 -7.08
N LEU A 16 -3.58 8.46 -7.16
CA LEU A 16 -2.51 8.67 -8.14
C LEU A 16 -2.55 7.66 -9.28
N ARG A 17 -3.54 6.76 -9.29
CA ARG A 17 -3.72 5.78 -10.37
C ARG A 17 -4.18 6.48 -11.65
N GLY A 18 -3.91 5.85 -12.79
CA GLY A 18 -4.22 6.42 -14.10
C GLY A 18 -3.60 7.82 -14.27
N GLU A 19 -4.42 8.81 -14.62
CA GLU A 19 -4.00 10.21 -14.79
C GLU A 19 -3.84 10.98 -13.47
N GLY A 20 -4.00 10.31 -12.31
CA GLY A 20 -3.95 10.95 -11.00
C GLY A 20 -2.63 11.65 -10.71
N ALA A 21 -1.50 10.98 -10.98
CA ALA A 21 -0.16 11.57 -10.81
C ALA A 21 0.03 12.82 -11.70
N TRP A 22 -0.41 12.76 -12.96
CA TRP A 22 -0.38 13.89 -13.89
C TRP A 22 -1.15 15.10 -13.36
N ARG A 23 -2.37 14.87 -12.90
CA ARG A 23 -3.22 15.92 -12.31
C ARG A 23 -2.65 16.49 -11.00
N ALA A 24 -1.87 15.69 -10.29
CA ALA A 24 -1.17 16.08 -9.06
C ALA A 24 0.20 16.74 -9.33
N GLY A 25 0.50 17.09 -10.59
CA GLY A 25 1.70 17.86 -10.95
C GLY A 25 2.98 17.02 -11.06
N ALA A 26 2.86 15.70 -11.24
CA ALA A 26 3.98 14.80 -11.46
C ALA A 26 3.70 13.86 -12.65
N THR A 27 4.70 13.11 -13.11
CA THR A 27 4.44 12.03 -14.08
C THR A 27 4.18 10.72 -13.34
N ALA A 28 3.64 9.70 -14.02
CA ALA A 28 3.49 8.36 -13.44
C ALA A 28 4.81 7.78 -12.89
N ALA A 29 5.95 8.26 -13.38
CA ALA A 29 7.26 7.88 -12.88
C ALA A 29 7.48 8.20 -11.39
N ILE A 30 6.74 9.16 -10.80
CA ILE A 30 6.86 9.46 -9.37
C ILE A 30 6.50 8.26 -8.47
N CYS A 31 5.63 7.37 -8.96
CA CYS A 31 5.18 6.17 -8.27
C CYS A 31 6.08 4.95 -8.54
N SER A 32 6.80 4.94 -9.65
CA SER A 32 7.64 3.82 -10.09
C SER A 32 9.15 4.08 -9.99
N SER A 33 9.55 5.29 -9.61
CA SER A 33 10.95 5.69 -9.50
C SER A 33 11.59 5.19 -8.21
N THR A 34 12.86 4.81 -8.29
CA THR A 34 13.71 4.51 -7.13
C THR A 34 14.27 5.77 -6.46
N LEU A 35 14.05 6.95 -7.04
CA LEU A 35 14.50 8.24 -6.51
C LEU A 35 13.57 8.73 -5.40
N HIS A 36 13.78 8.19 -4.20
CA HIS A 36 13.08 8.63 -2.98
C HIS A 36 13.27 10.13 -2.67
N SER A 37 14.35 10.73 -3.19
CA SER A 37 14.62 12.17 -3.11
C SER A 37 13.57 13.04 -3.80
N GLU A 38 12.79 12.48 -4.73
CA GLU A 38 11.72 13.20 -5.44
C GLU A 38 10.35 12.85 -4.86
N SER A 39 10.07 11.55 -4.67
CA SER A 39 8.76 11.09 -4.22
C SER A 39 8.43 11.47 -2.77
N GLN A 40 9.41 11.50 -1.86
CA GLN A 40 9.15 11.85 -0.46
C GLN A 40 8.85 13.33 -0.24
N PRO A 41 9.62 14.30 -0.78
CA PRO A 41 9.26 15.72 -0.69
C PRO A 41 7.93 16.02 -1.37
N TRP A 42 7.67 15.38 -2.51
CA TRP A 42 6.40 15.52 -3.22
C TRP A 42 5.22 14.99 -2.41
N ALA A 43 5.33 13.81 -1.79
CA ALA A 43 4.30 13.28 -0.89
C ALA A 43 4.09 14.18 0.34
N ARG A 44 5.18 14.75 0.88
CA ARG A 44 5.14 15.68 2.00
C ARG A 44 4.38 16.96 1.68
N TYR A 45 4.52 17.49 0.45
CA TYR A 45 3.73 18.65 0.02
C TYR A 45 2.22 18.41 0.16
N PHE A 46 1.72 17.23 -0.21
CA PHE A 46 0.30 16.90 -0.03
C PHE A 46 -0.10 16.70 1.43
N TYR A 47 0.77 16.08 2.22
CA TYR A 47 0.58 15.99 3.67
C TYR A 47 0.44 17.37 4.31
N GLU A 48 1.27 18.33 3.92
CA GLU A 48 1.30 19.70 4.46
C GLU A 48 0.15 20.57 3.93
N SER A 49 -0.30 20.37 2.69
CA SER A 49 -1.30 21.23 2.03
C SER A 49 -2.76 20.84 2.30
N ASP A 50 -3.06 19.57 2.57
CA ASP A 50 -4.40 19.11 2.94
C ASP A 50 -4.37 18.30 4.24
N ALA A 51 -4.81 18.94 5.33
CA ALA A 51 -4.89 18.34 6.66
C ALA A 51 -5.84 17.12 6.73
N HIS A 52 -6.74 16.95 5.75
CA HIS A 52 -7.73 15.90 5.74
C HIS A 52 -7.35 14.66 4.92
N LEU A 53 -6.20 14.68 4.24
CA LEU A 53 -5.68 13.48 3.59
C LEU A 53 -5.17 12.50 4.64
N ASP A 54 -5.62 11.25 4.52
CA ASP A 54 -5.16 10.12 5.31
C ASP A 54 -3.96 9.42 4.64
N GLY A 55 -3.70 9.68 3.36
CA GLY A 55 -2.61 9.06 2.63
C GLY A 55 -2.74 9.14 1.10
N LEU A 56 -2.03 8.25 0.42
CA LEU A 56 -1.93 8.16 -1.03
C LEU A 56 -2.32 6.76 -1.50
N LEU A 57 -3.04 6.67 -2.61
CA LEU A 57 -3.32 5.43 -3.34
C LEU A 57 -2.56 5.48 -4.67
N TYR A 58 -1.65 4.55 -4.91
CA TYR A 58 -0.72 4.62 -6.03
C TYR A 58 -0.41 3.23 -6.61
N PRO A 59 -0.08 3.12 -7.90
CA PRO A 59 0.44 1.88 -8.47
C PRO A 59 1.87 1.66 -7.97
N ASN A 60 2.15 0.50 -7.37
CA ASN A 60 3.49 0.21 -6.86
C ASN A 60 4.53 0.03 -7.98
N ALA A 61 5.80 0.28 -7.65
CA ALA A 61 6.90 0.21 -8.61
C ALA A 61 7.24 -1.20 -9.12
N HIS A 62 6.78 -2.27 -8.46
CA HIS A 62 7.15 -3.64 -8.79
C HIS A 62 6.29 -4.25 -9.88
N ASN A 63 4.97 -4.04 -9.80
CA ASN A 63 4.01 -4.66 -10.72
C ASN A 63 2.78 -3.79 -11.00
N ALA A 64 2.82 -2.51 -10.66
CA ALA A 64 1.72 -1.56 -10.81
C ALA A 64 0.42 -1.93 -10.06
N ALA A 65 0.43 -2.92 -9.17
CA ALA A 65 -0.71 -3.20 -8.32
C ALA A 65 -0.94 -2.06 -7.33
N ASP A 66 -2.20 -1.87 -6.93
CA ASP A 66 -2.59 -0.82 -5.99
C ASP A 66 -1.85 -0.97 -4.66
N ALA A 67 -1.22 0.10 -4.23
CA ALA A 67 -0.57 0.24 -2.93
C ALA A 67 -1.05 1.52 -2.24
N VAL A 68 -0.98 1.50 -0.91
CA VAL A 68 -1.39 2.61 -0.07
C VAL A 68 -0.22 3.05 0.80
N ALA A 69 0.05 4.36 0.81
CA ALA A 69 0.95 4.99 1.78
C ALA A 69 0.09 5.83 2.74
N LEU A 70 0.08 5.48 4.02
CA LEU A 70 -0.73 6.17 5.02
C LEU A 70 0.11 7.22 5.76
N PHE A 71 -0.50 8.36 6.04
CA PHE A 71 0.02 9.33 6.99
C PHE A 71 -0.42 8.96 8.41
N GLU A 72 0.25 9.52 9.43
CA GLU A 72 -0.08 9.26 10.84
C GLU A 72 -1.54 9.57 11.17
N ARG A 73 -2.15 10.55 10.49
CA ARG A 73 -3.55 10.96 10.64
C ARG A 73 -4.57 9.83 10.45
N ALA A 74 -4.17 8.78 9.74
CA ALA A 74 -4.99 7.59 9.54
C ALA A 74 -5.03 6.67 10.76
N GLU A 75 -4.17 6.83 11.76
CA GLU A 75 -3.98 5.90 12.89
C GLU A 75 -5.29 5.52 13.58
N GLU A 76 -6.10 6.52 13.94
CA GLU A 76 -7.40 6.30 14.60
C GLU A 76 -8.40 5.51 13.74
N ALA A 77 -8.21 5.48 12.42
CA ALA A 77 -9.03 4.70 11.50
C ALA A 77 -8.59 3.23 11.41
N LEU A 78 -7.40 2.86 11.88
CA LEU A 78 -6.84 1.52 11.74
C LEU A 78 -7.14 0.66 12.97
N LEU A 79 -7.43 -0.61 12.71
CA LEU A 79 -7.47 -1.66 13.72
C LEU A 79 -6.67 -2.85 13.19
N ALA A 80 -5.62 -3.25 13.91
CA ALA A 80 -4.90 -4.48 13.59
C ALA A 80 -5.80 -5.68 13.85
N GLU A 81 -6.19 -6.38 12.79
CA GLU A 81 -6.99 -7.60 12.88
C GLU A 81 -6.09 -8.82 13.10
N HIS A 82 -4.98 -8.87 12.37
CA HIS A 82 -3.95 -9.89 12.53
C HIS A 82 -2.58 -9.23 12.50
N ASP A 83 -1.68 -9.73 13.34
CA ASP A 83 -0.25 -9.40 13.31
C ASP A 83 0.56 -10.64 13.69
N LEU A 84 1.02 -11.36 12.66
CA LEU A 84 1.66 -12.66 12.80
C LEU A 84 3.14 -12.58 12.39
N PRO A 85 4.07 -13.20 13.14
CA PRO A 85 5.42 -13.39 12.62
C PRO A 85 5.36 -14.27 11.36
N LEU A 86 6.26 -14.05 10.39
CA LEU A 86 6.28 -14.85 9.16
C LEU A 86 6.60 -16.33 9.42
N ALA A 87 7.25 -16.61 10.55
CA ALA A 87 7.52 -17.97 11.03
C ALA A 87 6.34 -18.60 11.79
N ASP A 88 5.20 -17.93 11.92
CA ASP A 88 4.03 -18.48 12.62
C ASP A 88 3.57 -19.78 11.92
N PRO A 89 3.47 -20.91 12.64
CA PRO A 89 3.14 -22.20 12.04
C PRO A 89 1.75 -22.20 11.38
N ARG A 90 0.84 -21.30 11.78
CA ARG A 90 -0.49 -21.15 11.16
C ARG A 90 -0.43 -20.60 9.73
N LEU A 91 0.67 -19.94 9.35
CA LEU A 91 0.84 -19.40 8.00
C LEU A 91 1.20 -20.49 6.98
N ARG A 92 1.96 -21.51 7.39
CA ARG A 92 2.50 -22.53 6.48
C ARG A 92 1.42 -23.23 5.64
N PRO A 93 0.32 -23.76 6.21
CA PRO A 93 -0.73 -24.40 5.41
C PRO A 93 -1.42 -23.44 4.46
N ARG A 94 -1.64 -22.18 4.88
CA ARG A 94 -2.27 -21.14 4.05
C ARG A 94 -1.40 -20.73 2.86
N LEU A 95 -0.09 -20.61 3.08
CA LEU A 95 0.87 -20.31 2.03
C LEU A 95 0.96 -21.45 1.01
N LEU A 96 0.90 -22.71 1.47
CA LEU A 96 0.89 -23.87 0.57
C LEU A 96 -0.39 -23.90 -0.28
N ALA A 97 -1.57 -23.68 0.33
CA ALA A 97 -2.83 -23.61 -0.41
C ALA A 97 -2.83 -22.47 -1.45
N ALA A 98 -2.28 -21.31 -1.09
CA ALA A 98 -2.13 -20.20 -2.04
C ALA A 98 -1.14 -20.54 -3.17
N ALA A 99 -0.02 -21.20 -2.86
CA ALA A 99 0.95 -21.62 -3.85
C ALA A 99 0.36 -22.64 -4.83
N GLU A 100 -0.44 -23.59 -4.35
CA GLU A 100 -1.17 -24.55 -5.18
C GLU A 100 -2.17 -23.86 -6.09
N ALA A 101 -2.99 -22.94 -5.54
CA ALA A 101 -3.97 -22.17 -6.31
C ALA A 101 -3.33 -21.27 -7.39
N LEU A 102 -2.07 -20.87 -7.19
CA LEU A 102 -1.28 -20.09 -8.14
C LEU A 102 -0.36 -20.96 -9.01
N HIS A 103 -0.46 -22.30 -8.92
CA HIS A 103 0.37 -23.26 -9.64
C HIS A 103 1.90 -23.08 -9.45
N LEU A 104 2.31 -22.61 -8.27
CA LEU A 104 3.71 -22.40 -7.90
C LEU A 104 4.39 -23.66 -7.35
N ILE A 105 3.61 -24.71 -7.07
CA ILE A 105 4.07 -26.03 -6.67
C ILE A 105 3.37 -27.07 -7.54
N ALA A 106 4.10 -28.10 -7.96
CA ALA A 106 3.53 -29.22 -8.71
C ALA A 106 2.78 -30.14 -7.76
N MET A 107 1.63 -30.67 -8.19
CA MET A 107 0.99 -31.79 -7.52
C MET A 107 1.86 -33.04 -7.74
N GLU A 108 2.41 -33.62 -6.67
CA GLU A 108 2.92 -34.99 -6.69
C GLU A 108 1.77 -36.01 -6.68
#